data_AF-A0A959BTY4-F1
#
_entry.id   AF-A0A959BTY4-F1
#
_cell.length_a   1.000
_cell.length_b   1.000
_cell.length_c   1.000
_cell.angle_alpha   90.00
_cell.angle_beta   90.00
_cell.angle_gamma   90.00
#
_symmetry.space_group_name_H-M   'P 1'
#
loop_
_entity.id
_entity.type
_entity.pdbx_description
1 polymer ?
#
loop_
_entity_poly.entity_id
_entity_poly.type
_entity_poly.pdbx_seq_one_letter_code
_entity_poly.pdbx_strand_id
1 'polypeptide(L)'
;SIQSQMSGALGFDPPSLQAAAQWCLANDVNLDEALVWINSATDPSLGGATTFAALSTKAGLLRKQGNTEEADATMETALANASVFEMHGYGRQLIGQKKYKEAFAVFERNFQKNGDTWPTHVGLMRGYSAIGDVKNALKHARIAVAQAPDDLNRDALQGMIKTLEEGKPVAQ
;
A
#
# COMPACT_ATOMS: atom_id res chain seq x y z
N SER A 1 -12.24 -24.89 -14.48
CA SER A 1 -11.08 -23.98 -14.37
C SER A 1 -11.58 -22.56 -14.14
N ILE A 2 -10.75 -21.60 -13.70
CA ILE A 2 -11.13 -20.18 -13.70
C ILE A 2 -11.65 -19.76 -15.10
N GLN A 3 -11.05 -20.30 -16.17
CA GLN A 3 -11.50 -20.15 -17.55
C GLN A 3 -12.94 -20.60 -17.82
N SER A 4 -13.47 -21.62 -17.12
CA SER A 4 -14.87 -22.06 -17.28
C SER A 4 -15.87 -21.23 -16.48
N GLN A 5 -15.40 -20.41 -15.53
CA GLN A 5 -16.24 -19.49 -14.75
C GLN A 5 -16.33 -18.09 -15.37
N MET A 6 -15.45 -17.77 -16.32
CA MET A 6 -15.32 -16.43 -16.93
C MET A 6 -15.96 -16.30 -18.33
N SER A 7 -16.58 -17.33 -18.90
CA SER A 7 -17.00 -17.36 -20.31
C SER A 7 -18.38 -16.76 -20.64
N GLY A 8 -19.04 -16.10 -19.68
CA GLY A 8 -20.34 -15.44 -19.89
C GLY A 8 -20.24 -13.92 -19.98
N ALA A 9 -21.27 -13.26 -20.52
CA ALA A 9 -21.38 -11.79 -20.54
C ALA A 9 -21.43 -11.14 -19.13
N LEU A 10 -21.56 -11.96 -18.07
CA LEU A 10 -21.43 -11.60 -16.66
C LEU A 10 -20.02 -11.88 -16.07
N GLY A 11 -19.11 -12.48 -16.85
CA GLY A 11 -17.80 -12.99 -16.41
C GLY A 11 -16.63 -12.01 -16.58
N PHE A 12 -16.91 -10.75 -16.92
CA PHE A 12 -15.91 -9.71 -17.18
C PHE A 12 -16.34 -8.36 -16.59
N ASP A 13 -17.00 -8.34 -15.44
CA ASP A 13 -17.16 -7.07 -14.72
C ASP A 13 -15.77 -6.59 -14.21
N PRO A 14 -15.47 -5.27 -14.25
CA PRO A 14 -14.16 -4.76 -13.84
C PRO A 14 -13.71 -5.19 -12.44
N PRO A 15 -14.59 -5.25 -11.40
CA PRO A 15 -14.22 -5.80 -10.09
C PRO A 15 -13.71 -7.24 -10.12
N SER A 16 -14.36 -8.15 -10.87
CA SER A 16 -13.91 -9.54 -10.99
C SER A 16 -12.54 -9.66 -11.67
N LEU A 17 -12.29 -8.87 -12.72
CA LEU A 17 -11.01 -8.82 -13.41
C LEU A 17 -9.89 -8.28 -12.53
N GLN A 18 -10.18 -7.22 -11.77
CA GLN A 18 -9.25 -6.67 -10.79
C GLN A 18 -8.90 -7.72 -9.72
N ALA A 19 -9.90 -8.40 -9.15
CA ALA A 19 -9.69 -9.40 -8.11
C ALA A 19 -8.85 -10.59 -8.62
N ALA A 20 -9.12 -11.08 -9.83
CA ALA A 20 -8.34 -12.13 -10.47
C ALA A 20 -6.88 -11.70 -10.69
N ALA A 21 -6.66 -10.50 -11.24
CA ALA A 21 -5.33 -9.96 -11.46
C ALA A 21 -4.54 -9.76 -10.15
N GLN A 22 -5.20 -9.28 -9.09
CA GLN A 22 -4.59 -9.12 -7.78
C GLN A 22 -4.17 -10.46 -7.17
N TRP A 23 -5.02 -11.48 -7.29
CA TRP A 23 -4.69 -12.82 -6.81
C TRP A 23 -3.49 -13.41 -7.56
N CYS A 24 -3.45 -13.27 -8.88
CA CYS A 24 -2.32 -13.68 -9.71
C CYS A 24 -1.02 -12.97 -9.32
N LEU A 25 -1.06 -11.65 -9.12
CA LEU A 25 0.09 -10.87 -8.66
C LEU A 25 0.60 -11.34 -7.29
N ALA A 26 -0.31 -11.61 -6.35
CA ALA A 26 0.04 -12.03 -4.99
C ALA A 26 0.68 -13.43 -4.93
N ASN A 27 0.31 -14.31 -5.87
CA ASN A 27 0.79 -15.69 -5.93
C ASN A 27 1.90 -15.90 -6.98
N ASP A 28 2.28 -14.86 -7.71
CA ASP A 28 3.30 -14.89 -8.77
C ASP A 28 2.97 -15.88 -9.91
N VAL A 29 1.70 -15.93 -10.33
CA VAL A 29 1.19 -16.86 -11.36
C VAL A 29 0.40 -16.12 -12.44
N ASN A 30 0.46 -16.63 -13.67
CA ASN A 30 -0.30 -16.11 -14.84
C ASN A 30 -0.19 -14.59 -15.03
N LEU A 31 1.01 -14.03 -14.82
CA LEU A 31 1.22 -12.57 -14.76
C LEU A 31 0.83 -11.83 -16.06
N ASP A 32 1.05 -12.47 -17.21
CA ASP A 32 0.67 -11.89 -18.51
C ASP A 32 -0.85 -11.81 -18.67
N GLU A 33 -1.56 -12.87 -18.28
CA GLU A 33 -3.04 -12.91 -18.30
C GLU A 33 -3.62 -11.92 -17.29
N ALA A 34 -3.03 -11.85 -16.09
CA ALA A 34 -3.38 -10.88 -15.07
C ALA A 34 -3.21 -9.43 -15.56
N LEU A 35 -2.15 -9.15 -16.33
CA LEU A 35 -1.94 -7.83 -16.91
C LEU A 35 -3.02 -7.49 -17.95
N VAL A 36 -3.44 -8.46 -18.76
CA VAL A 36 -4.57 -8.27 -19.69
C VAL A 36 -5.84 -7.90 -18.92
N TRP A 37 -6.18 -8.65 -17.87
CA TRP A 37 -7.37 -8.40 -17.07
C TRP A 37 -7.36 -7.03 -16.38
N ILE A 38 -6.24 -6.65 -15.76
CA ILE A 38 -6.17 -5.36 -15.08
C ILE A 38 -6.15 -4.20 -16.07
N ASN A 39 -5.59 -4.38 -17.27
CA ASN A 39 -5.66 -3.37 -18.32
C ASN A 39 -7.11 -3.16 -18.78
N SER A 40 -7.88 -4.24 -18.97
CA SER A 40 -9.31 -4.11 -19.26
C SER A 40 -10.09 -3.45 -18.12
N ALA A 41 -9.80 -3.81 -16.86
CA ALA A 41 -10.46 -3.22 -15.69
C ALA A 41 -10.13 -1.73 -15.49
N THR A 42 -8.97 -1.27 -15.98
CA THR A 42 -8.49 0.12 -15.85
C THR A 42 -8.62 0.93 -17.15
N ASP A 43 -9.20 0.36 -18.21
CA ASP A 43 -9.38 1.02 -19.49
C ASP A 43 -10.41 2.16 -19.38
N PRO A 44 -10.02 3.44 -19.59
CA PRO A 44 -10.93 4.57 -19.50
C PRO A 44 -12.12 4.48 -20.47
N SER A 45 -11.96 3.83 -21.63
CA SER A 45 -13.03 3.64 -22.62
C SER A 45 -14.14 2.70 -22.13
N LEU A 46 -13.84 1.88 -21.12
CA LEU A 46 -14.77 0.96 -20.46
C LEU A 46 -15.23 1.49 -19.08
N GLY A 47 -14.98 2.76 -18.76
CA GLY A 47 -15.27 3.34 -17.45
C GLY A 47 -14.22 2.97 -16.37
N GLY A 48 -12.99 2.68 -16.81
CA GLY A 48 -11.91 2.07 -16.04
C GLY A 48 -11.72 2.53 -14.60
N ALA A 49 -11.49 1.56 -13.72
CA ALA A 49 -11.26 1.78 -12.31
C ALA A 49 -9.96 2.57 -12.07
N THR A 50 -10.08 3.70 -11.38
CA THR A 50 -8.94 4.53 -10.97
C THR A 50 -8.62 4.42 -9.48
N THR A 51 -9.20 3.42 -8.81
CA THR A 51 -8.98 3.17 -7.38
C THR A 51 -7.52 2.78 -7.11
N PHE A 52 -7.03 3.04 -5.90
CA PHE A 52 -5.69 2.62 -5.52
C PHE A 52 -5.50 1.11 -5.70
N ALA A 53 -6.49 0.30 -5.31
CA ALA A 53 -6.43 -1.16 -5.46
C ALA A 53 -6.24 -1.62 -6.91
N ALA A 54 -6.96 -1.03 -7.87
CA ALA A 54 -6.82 -1.37 -9.29
C ALA A 54 -5.46 -0.94 -9.86
N LEU A 55 -5.10 0.33 -9.66
CA LEU A 55 -3.87 0.90 -10.21
C LEU A 55 -2.62 0.32 -9.56
N SER A 56 -2.62 0.06 -8.25
CA SER A 56 -1.50 -0.59 -7.56
C SER A 56 -1.29 -2.04 -8.03
N THR A 57 -2.37 -2.77 -8.34
CA THR A 57 -2.30 -4.09 -8.96
C THR A 57 -1.63 -4.02 -10.33
N LYS A 58 -2.07 -3.09 -11.18
CA LYS A 58 -1.46 -2.85 -12.50
C LYS A 58 0.02 -2.50 -12.38
N ALA A 59 0.37 -1.56 -11.51
CA ALA A 59 1.75 -1.18 -11.25
C ALA A 59 2.63 -2.36 -10.78
N GLY A 60 2.10 -3.23 -9.91
CA GLY A 60 2.78 -4.44 -9.47
C GLY A 60 3.06 -5.42 -10.62
N LEU A 61 2.09 -5.64 -11.50
CA LEU A 61 2.23 -6.50 -12.67
C LEU A 61 3.23 -5.93 -13.69
N LEU A 62 3.14 -4.63 -14.00
CA LEU A 62 4.10 -3.93 -14.87
C LEU A 62 5.54 -4.07 -14.34
N ARG A 63 5.74 -3.89 -13.03
CA ARG A 63 7.04 -4.06 -12.38
C ARG A 63 7.58 -5.48 -12.55
N LYS A 64 6.73 -6.50 -12.39
CA LYS A 64 7.11 -7.92 -12.54
C LYS A 64 7.53 -8.26 -13.97
N GLN A 65 7.00 -7.56 -14.97
CA GLN A 65 7.43 -7.67 -16.37
C GLN A 65 8.66 -6.81 -16.72
N GLY A 66 9.24 -6.09 -15.76
CA GLY A 66 10.39 -5.21 -15.97
C GLY A 66 10.05 -3.82 -16.51
N ASN A 67 8.77 -3.52 -16.74
CA ASN A 67 8.30 -2.21 -17.19
C ASN A 67 8.21 -1.23 -16.01
N THR A 68 9.37 -0.83 -15.51
CA THR A 68 9.51 -0.10 -14.24
C THR A 68 9.01 1.34 -14.33
N GLU A 69 9.26 2.03 -15.44
CA GLU A 69 8.84 3.42 -15.63
C GLU A 69 7.31 3.55 -15.63
N GLU A 70 6.62 2.70 -16.40
CA GLU A 70 5.15 2.70 -16.43
C GLU A 70 4.56 2.24 -15.10
N ALA A 71 5.22 1.29 -14.42
CA ALA A 71 4.82 0.86 -13.09
C ALA A 71 4.87 2.01 -12.07
N ASP A 72 5.95 2.81 -12.10
CA ASP A 72 6.10 3.94 -11.19
C ASP A 72 5.08 5.04 -11.50
N ALA A 73 4.87 5.40 -12.77
CA ALA A 73 3.84 6.35 -13.17
C ALA A 73 2.41 5.90 -12.78
N THR A 74 2.12 4.60 -12.93
CA THR A 74 0.83 4.01 -12.54
C THR A 74 0.65 4.07 -11.02
N MET A 75 1.69 3.76 -10.25
CA MET A 75 1.64 3.83 -8.79
C MET A 75 1.50 5.27 -8.29
N GLU A 76 2.12 6.25 -8.94
CA GLU A 76 1.95 7.67 -8.61
C GLU A 76 0.49 8.11 -8.75
N THR A 77 -0.18 7.65 -9.81
CA THR A 77 -1.61 7.85 -10.02
C THR A 77 -2.44 7.14 -8.94
N ALA A 78 -2.08 5.89 -8.60
CA ALA A 78 -2.72 5.15 -7.52
C ALA A 78 -2.66 5.91 -6.19
N LEU A 79 -1.48 6.39 -5.80
CA LEU A 79 -1.26 7.14 -4.56
C LEU A 79 -2.00 8.47 -4.52
N ALA A 80 -2.17 9.13 -5.67
CA ALA A 80 -2.99 10.34 -5.76
C ALA A 80 -4.45 10.05 -5.36
N ASN A 81 -4.98 8.87 -5.70
CA ASN A 81 -6.36 8.46 -5.40
C ASN A 81 -6.52 7.69 -4.08
N ALA A 82 -5.43 7.29 -3.45
CA ALA A 82 -5.43 6.45 -2.25
C ALA A 82 -5.98 7.18 -1.00
N SER A 83 -6.75 6.46 -0.20
CA SER A 83 -7.11 6.87 1.16
C SER A 83 -5.90 6.85 2.11
N VAL A 84 -6.05 7.49 3.27
CA VAL A 84 -5.04 7.49 4.34
C VAL A 84 -4.61 6.07 4.76
N PHE A 85 -5.55 5.12 4.78
CA PHE A 85 -5.29 3.74 5.17
C PHE A 85 -4.65 2.91 4.04
N GLU A 86 -5.01 3.15 2.79
CA GLU A 86 -4.37 2.50 1.64
C GLU A 86 -2.89 2.91 1.53
N MET A 87 -2.60 4.22 1.67
CA MET A 87 -1.21 4.70 1.70
C MET A 87 -0.44 4.12 2.89
N HIS A 88 -1.07 4.04 4.07
CA HIS A 88 -0.46 3.42 5.24
C HIS A 88 -0.14 1.94 4.99
N GLY A 89 -1.09 1.19 4.44
CA GLY A 89 -0.93 -0.23 4.10
C GLY A 89 0.18 -0.45 3.08
N TYR A 90 0.25 0.37 2.03
CA TYR A 90 1.29 0.28 1.01
C TYR A 90 2.67 0.59 1.57
N GLY A 91 2.80 1.62 2.41
CA GLY A 91 4.05 1.90 3.12
C GLY A 91 4.52 0.70 3.95
N ARG A 92 3.62 0.02 4.66
CA ARG A 92 3.95 -1.20 5.41
C ARG A 92 4.38 -2.35 4.50
N GLN A 93 3.72 -2.55 3.36
CA GLN A 93 4.12 -3.55 2.38
C GLN A 93 5.54 -3.31 1.88
N LEU A 94 5.90 -2.05 1.57
CA LEU A 94 7.24 -1.68 1.15
C LEU A 94 8.29 -1.96 2.23
N ILE A 95 7.97 -1.72 3.51
CA ILE A 95 8.86 -2.11 4.61
C ILE A 95 9.10 -3.63 4.63
N GLY A 96 8.06 -4.45 4.46
CA GLY A 96 8.21 -5.91 4.37
C GLY A 96 9.09 -6.36 3.21
N GLN A 97 9.12 -5.58 2.12
CA GLN A 97 10.01 -5.77 0.97
C GLN A 97 11.41 -5.17 1.17
N LYS A 98 11.72 -4.65 2.36
CA LYS A 98 12.97 -3.96 2.71
C LYS A 98 13.23 -2.67 1.91
N LYS A 99 12.19 -2.09 1.30
CA LYS A 99 12.22 -0.83 0.55
C LYS A 99 11.97 0.35 1.48
N TYR A 100 12.87 0.55 2.44
CA TYR A 100 12.62 1.46 3.57
C TYR A 100 12.54 2.93 3.15
N LYS A 101 13.33 3.35 2.15
CA LYS A 101 13.32 4.73 1.67
C LYS A 101 12.02 5.05 0.93
N GLU A 102 11.56 4.12 0.09
CA GLU A 102 10.30 4.25 -0.64
C GLU A 102 9.11 4.21 0.32
N ALA A 103 9.14 3.33 1.33
CA ALA A 103 8.13 3.30 2.37
C ALA A 103 8.04 4.64 3.12
N PHE A 104 9.19 5.20 3.51
CA PHE A 104 9.26 6.49 4.19
C PHE A 104 8.65 7.61 3.33
N ALA A 105 9.00 7.69 2.04
CA ALA A 105 8.42 8.66 1.12
C ALA A 105 6.88 8.54 1.00
N VAL A 106 6.35 7.32 0.99
CA VAL A 106 4.89 7.08 0.99
C VAL A 106 4.25 7.59 2.30
N PHE A 107 4.87 7.37 3.45
CA PHE A 107 4.36 7.87 4.73
C PHE A 107 4.44 9.40 4.84
N GLU A 108 5.50 10.02 4.34
CA GLU A 108 5.61 11.48 4.24
C GLU A 108 4.50 12.06 3.36
N ARG A 109 4.28 11.46 2.18
CA ARG A 109 3.20 11.88 1.28
C ARG A 109 1.82 11.69 1.93
N ASN A 110 1.63 10.60 2.68
CA ASN A 110 0.38 10.34 3.40
C ASN A 110 0.11 11.43 4.44
N PHE A 111 1.13 11.82 5.21
CA PHE A 111 1.05 12.93 6.16
C PHE A 111 0.78 14.27 5.47
N GLN A 112 1.45 14.57 4.36
CA GLN A 112 1.21 15.80 3.60
C GLN A 112 -0.22 15.88 3.05
N LYS A 113 -0.75 14.77 2.55
CA LYS A 113 -2.10 14.70 1.95
C LYS A 113 -3.21 14.71 3.00
N ASN A 114 -3.04 13.99 4.10
CA ASN A 114 -4.11 13.69 5.06
C ASN A 114 -3.90 14.36 6.44
N GLY A 115 -2.82 15.12 6.61
CA GLY A 115 -2.55 15.92 7.79
C GLY A 115 -2.19 15.13 9.04
N ASP A 116 -2.29 15.82 10.17
CA ASP A 116 -2.05 15.32 11.53
C ASP A 116 -3.23 14.46 11.99
N THR A 117 -3.17 13.17 11.65
CA THR A 117 -4.17 12.17 12.04
C THR A 117 -3.48 10.89 12.49
N TRP A 118 -4.21 10.08 13.26
CA TRP A 118 -3.64 8.87 13.85
C TRP A 118 -2.88 7.98 12.83
N PRO A 119 -3.45 7.59 11.68
CA PRO A 119 -2.75 6.66 10.77
C PRO A 119 -1.50 7.27 10.11
N THR A 120 -1.45 8.59 9.91
CA THR A 120 -0.29 9.25 9.31
C THR A 120 0.87 9.31 10.30
N HIS A 121 0.60 9.54 11.59
CA HIS A 121 1.61 9.49 12.63
C HIS A 121 2.13 8.08 12.92
N VAL A 122 1.26 7.05 12.89
CA VAL A 122 1.74 5.66 12.95
C VAL A 122 2.63 5.35 11.74
N GLY A 123 2.25 5.84 10.55
CA GLY A 123 3.03 5.67 9.33
C GLY A 123 4.43 6.30 9.43
N LEU A 124 4.50 7.58 9.80
CA LEU A 124 5.77 8.27 10.00
C LEU A 124 6.65 7.60 11.07
N MET A 125 6.06 7.16 12.18
CA MET A 125 6.78 6.40 13.21
C MET A 125 7.44 5.15 12.62
N ARG A 126 6.71 4.35 11.84
CA ARG A 126 7.23 3.14 11.20
C ARG A 126 8.30 3.47 10.17
N GLY A 127 8.06 4.48 9.33
CA GLY A 127 8.99 4.92 8.30
C GLY A 127 10.33 5.40 8.88
N TYR A 128 10.30 6.32 9.85
CA TYR A 128 11.51 6.77 10.55
C TYR A 128 12.23 5.62 11.23
N SER A 129 11.50 4.72 11.88
CA SER A 129 12.09 3.55 12.52
C SER A 129 12.77 2.63 11.51
N ALA A 130 12.19 2.43 10.32
CA ALA A 130 12.74 1.55 9.28
C ALA A 130 14.05 2.11 8.68
N ILE A 131 14.22 3.43 8.64
CA ILE A 131 15.47 4.08 8.21
C ILE A 131 16.46 4.34 9.36
N GLY A 132 16.16 3.87 10.58
CA GLY A 132 17.03 3.97 11.75
C GLY A 132 16.96 5.29 12.52
N ASP A 133 16.04 6.20 12.17
CA ASP A 133 15.81 7.45 12.91
C ASP A 133 14.85 7.21 14.07
N VAL A 134 15.37 6.56 15.11
CA VAL A 134 14.61 6.21 16.32
C VAL A 134 14.08 7.45 17.04
N LYS A 135 14.79 8.58 16.95
CA LYS A 135 14.39 9.84 17.60
C LYS A 135 13.10 10.39 17.00
N ASN A 136 13.03 10.53 15.67
CA ASN A 136 11.81 10.99 15.03
C ASN A 136 10.70 9.94 15.06
N ALA A 137 11.05 8.65 15.02
CA ALA A 137 10.08 7.57 15.23
C ALA A 137 9.39 7.71 16.59
N LEU A 138 10.14 7.93 17.68
CA LEU A 138 9.59 8.13 19.02
C LEU A 138 8.70 9.37 19.11
N LYS A 139 9.09 10.49 18.48
CA LYS A 139 8.27 11.70 18.41
C LYS A 139 6.89 11.39 17.83
N HIS A 140 6.85 10.73 16.67
CA HIS A 140 5.58 10.41 16.01
C HIS A 140 4.80 9.31 16.75
N ALA A 141 5.47 8.37 17.40
CA ALA A 141 4.83 7.36 18.24
C ALA A 141 4.03 7.99 19.40
N ARG A 142 4.61 9.00 20.07
CA ARG A 142 3.95 9.73 21.17
C ARG A 142 2.73 10.54 20.71
N ILE A 143 2.76 11.07 19.50
CA ILE A 143 1.59 11.75 18.93
C ILE A 143 0.51 10.72 18.58
N ALA A 144 0.90 9.64 17.90
CA ALA A 144 -0.01 8.57 17.50
C ALA A 144 -0.70 7.92 18.71
N VAL A 145 -0.01 7.64 19.81
CA VAL A 145 -0.64 6.98 20.98
C VAL A 145 -1.72 7.86 21.62
N ALA A 146 -1.56 9.19 21.59
CA ALA A 146 -2.55 10.13 22.10
C ALA A 146 -3.81 10.21 21.21
N GLN A 147 -3.67 9.89 19.92
CA GLN A 147 -4.76 9.89 18.93
C GLN A 147 -5.36 8.50 18.70
N ALA A 148 -4.94 7.48 19.46
CA ALA A 148 -5.33 6.10 19.21
C ALA A 148 -6.87 5.93 19.25
N PRO A 149 -7.47 5.28 18.22
CA PRO A 149 -8.93 5.18 18.10
C PRO A 149 -9.55 4.19 19.10
N ASP A 150 -8.74 3.28 19.64
CA ASP A 150 -9.14 2.24 20.58
C ASP A 150 -7.95 1.80 21.45
N ASP A 151 -8.25 0.99 22.46
CA ASP A 151 -7.28 0.52 23.44
C ASP A 151 -6.25 -0.44 22.84
N LEU A 152 -6.66 -1.30 21.90
CA LEU A 152 -5.77 -2.25 21.23
C LEU A 152 -4.64 -1.51 20.49
N ASN A 153 -5.00 -0.48 19.74
CA ASN A 153 -4.04 0.36 19.01
C ASN A 153 -3.16 1.17 19.97
N ARG A 154 -3.72 1.66 21.08
CA ARG A 154 -2.97 2.39 22.09
C ARG A 154 -1.91 1.52 22.75
N ASP A 155 -2.28 0.31 23.17
CA ASP A 155 -1.39 -0.62 23.86
C ASP A 155 -0.25 -1.07 22.93
N ALA A 156 -0.55 -1.35 21.66
CA ALA A 156 0.47 -1.65 20.66
C ALA A 156 1.48 -0.50 20.51
N LEU A 157 1.00 0.76 20.45
CA LEU A 157 1.86 1.94 20.35
C LEU A 157 2.68 2.17 21.62
N GLN A 158 2.13 1.90 22.81
CA GLN A 158 2.88 1.97 24.06
C GLN A 158 4.03 0.95 24.09
N GLY A 159 3.80 -0.27 23.59
CA GLY A 159 4.87 -1.26 23.42
C GLY A 159 5.98 -0.76 22.49
N MET A 160 5.59 -0.19 21.33
CA MET A 160 6.53 0.40 20.37
C MET A 160 7.32 1.57 20.97
N ILE A 161 6.66 2.45 21.74
CA ILE A 161 7.31 3.57 22.44
C ILE A 161 8.41 3.06 23.37
N LYS A 162 8.18 2.00 24.16
CA LYS A 162 9.19 1.42 25.04
C LYS A 162 10.41 0.93 24.24
N THR A 163 10.19 0.23 23.13
CA THR A 163 11.28 -0.21 22.24
C THR A 163 12.09 0.97 21.69
N LEU A 164 11.40 2.04 21.26
CA LEU A 164 12.04 3.24 20.74
C LEU A 164 12.80 4.02 21.83
N GLU A 165 12.29 4.05 23.06
CA GLU A 165 12.97 4.66 24.23
C GLU A 165 14.27 3.93 24.59
N GLU A 166 14.37 2.63 24.31
CA GLU A 166 15.63 1.86 24.42
C GLU A 166 16.61 2.12 23.26
N GLY A 167 16.28 3.00 22.32
CA GLY A 167 17.11 3.30 21.15
C GLY A 167 17.03 2.24 20.05
N LYS A 168 16.04 1.34 20.09
CA LYS A 168 15.89 0.25 19.12
C LYS A 168 14.79 0.59 18.11
N PRO A 169 14.96 0.24 16.82
CA PRO A 169 13.87 0.32 15.86
C PRO A 169 12.75 -0.65 16.23
N VAL A 170 11.50 -0.29 15.93
CA VAL A 170 10.36 -1.19 16.10
C VAL A 170 10.40 -2.33 15.09
N ALA A 171 9.91 -3.50 15.52
CA ALA A 171 9.64 -4.59 14.61
C ALA A 171 8.55 -4.16 13.59
N GLN A 172 8.75 -4.55 12.34
CA GLN A 172 7.97 -4.05 11.20
C GLN A 172 6.95 -5.08 10.69
#